data_AF-A0A972UPQ8-F1
#
_entry.id   AF-A0A972UPQ8-F1
#
_cell.length_a   1.000
_cell.length_b   1.000
_cell.length_c   1.000
_cell.angle_alpha   90.00
_cell.angle_beta   90.00
_cell.angle_gamma   90.00
#
_symmetry.space_group_name_H-M   'P 1'
#
loop_
_entity.id
_entity.type
_entity.pdbx_description
1 polymer ?
#
loop_
_entity_poly.entity_id
_entity_poly.type
_entity_poly.pdbx_seq_one_letter_code
_entity_poly.pdbx_strand_id
1 'polypeptide(L)'
;MLESYQGTTPLFPGVNAFRLSSTLVPESLRRDIMARLTPNLYVSYGVTEIGVIAIAPPKTMLERSEIVGWIGQDIEAEIVDEGGHKQASGTPGELRVRSSGMVVRHGRRVCR
;
A
#
# COMPACT_ATOMS: atom_id res chain seq x y z
N MET A 1 -26.27 7.19 0.06
CA MET A 1 -26.97 6.59 1.22
C MET A 1 -26.77 5.09 1.10
N LEU A 2 -25.73 4.54 1.73
CA LEU A 2 -25.48 3.09 1.74
C LEU A 2 -26.26 2.52 2.92
N GLU A 3 -27.21 1.62 2.65
CA GLU A 3 -27.94 0.87 3.68
C GLU A 3 -26.95 0.23 4.66
N SER A 4 -27.19 0.40 5.95
CA SER A 4 -26.35 -0.15 7.00
C SER A 4 -26.53 -1.66 7.05
N TYR A 5 -25.56 -2.41 6.52
CA TYR A 5 -25.43 -3.84 6.79
C TYR A 5 -25.47 -4.11 8.31
N GLN A 6 -26.48 -4.85 8.77
CA GLN A 6 -26.75 -5.22 10.18
C GLN A 6 -26.38 -6.69 10.49
N GLY A 7 -25.71 -7.39 9.57
CA GLY A 7 -25.38 -8.80 9.75
C GLY A 7 -24.13 -9.03 10.62
N THR A 8 -24.10 -10.15 11.32
CA THR A 8 -22.97 -10.58 12.18
C THR A 8 -21.81 -11.23 11.43
N THR A 9 -21.98 -11.52 10.13
CA THR A 9 -20.97 -12.18 9.28
C THR A 9 -20.50 -11.21 8.20
N PRO A 10 -19.25 -11.22 7.73
CA PRO A 10 -18.86 -10.40 6.58
C PRO A 10 -19.69 -10.71 5.33
N LEU A 11 -19.97 -9.73 4.48
CA LEU A 11 -20.73 -9.88 3.23
C LEU A 11 -20.04 -10.80 2.21
N PHE A 12 -18.71 -10.79 2.18
CA PHE A 12 -17.88 -11.54 1.24
C PHE A 12 -16.79 -12.33 1.99
N PRO A 13 -17.17 -13.32 2.81
CA PRO A 13 -16.22 -14.03 3.66
C PRO A 13 -15.28 -14.94 2.85
N GLY A 14 -15.69 -15.34 1.63
CA GLY A 14 -14.90 -16.17 0.72
C GLY A 14 -13.93 -15.40 -0.18
N VAL A 15 -13.85 -14.07 -0.09
CA VAL A 15 -12.86 -13.29 -0.85
C VAL A 15 -11.49 -13.52 -0.25
N ASN A 16 -10.55 -14.06 -1.05
CA ASN A 16 -9.19 -14.37 -0.59
C ASN A 16 -8.32 -13.11 -0.39
N ALA A 17 -8.57 -12.05 -1.16
CA ALA A 17 -7.86 -10.79 -1.05
C ALA A 17 -8.71 -9.63 -1.56
N PHE A 18 -8.93 -8.64 -0.70
CA PHE A 18 -9.48 -7.35 -1.05
C PHE A 18 -8.40 -6.27 -0.86
N ARG A 19 -7.95 -5.65 -1.95
CA ARG A 19 -6.79 -4.75 -1.94
C ARG A 19 -7.20 -3.29 -2.09
N LEU A 20 -6.79 -2.45 -1.15
CA LEU A 20 -6.88 -0.98 -1.22
C LEU A 20 -5.52 -0.36 -1.53
N SER A 21 -5.55 0.79 -2.22
CA SER A 21 -4.35 1.56 -2.59
C SER A 21 -4.72 3.02 -2.82
N SER A 22 -3.77 3.81 -3.33
CA SER A 22 -3.91 5.22 -3.79
C SER A 22 -3.88 6.29 -2.70
N THR A 23 -4.57 6.08 -1.57
CA THR A 23 -4.62 7.08 -0.50
C THR A 23 -4.55 6.42 0.88
N LEU A 24 -4.29 7.25 1.89
CA LEU A 24 -4.40 6.85 3.28
C LEU A 24 -5.86 6.46 3.56
N VAL A 25 -6.07 5.23 4.01
CA VAL A 25 -7.39 4.75 4.44
C VAL A 25 -7.46 4.92 5.96
N PRO A 26 -8.40 5.71 6.51
CA PRO A 26 -8.54 5.87 7.95
C PRO A 26 -8.73 4.52 8.65
N GLU A 27 -8.25 4.41 9.89
CA GLU A 27 -8.35 3.17 10.66
C GLU A 27 -9.79 2.70 10.84
N SER A 28 -10.72 3.61 11.15
CA SER A 28 -12.14 3.30 11.29
C SER A 28 -12.72 2.65 10.04
N LEU A 29 -12.42 3.20 8.87
CA LEU A 29 -12.89 2.64 7.59
C LEU A 29 -12.29 1.26 7.33
N ARG A 30 -11.01 1.02 7.65
CA ARG A 30 -10.41 -0.31 7.52
C ARG A 30 -11.10 -1.32 8.44
N ARG A 31 -11.39 -0.95 9.69
CA ARG A 31 -12.11 -1.81 10.64
C ARG A 31 -13.51 -2.14 10.15
N ASP A 32 -14.23 -1.15 9.62
CA ASP A 32 -15.57 -1.35 9.06
C ASP A 32 -15.55 -2.29 7.85
N ILE A 33 -14.57 -2.13 6.95
CA ILE A 33 -14.38 -3.02 5.80
C ILE A 33 -14.10 -4.44 6.27
N MET A 34 -13.20 -4.62 7.24
CA MET A 34 -12.83 -5.94 7.74
C MET A 34 -13.98 -6.65 8.45
N ALA A 35 -14.78 -5.92 9.21
CA ALA A 35 -15.93 -6.47 9.93
C ALA A 35 -17.13 -6.76 9.01
N ARG A 36 -17.40 -5.89 8.02
CA ARG A 36 -18.65 -5.91 7.26
C ARG A 36 -18.50 -6.46 5.85
N LEU A 37 -17.34 -6.27 5.20
CA LEU A 37 -17.10 -6.75 3.84
C LEU A 37 -16.32 -8.05 3.84
N THR A 38 -15.08 -8.04 4.34
CA THR A 38 -14.21 -9.22 4.30
C THR A 38 -13.04 -9.08 5.25
N PRO A 39 -12.67 -10.12 6.01
CA PRO A 39 -11.51 -10.07 6.90
C PRO A 39 -10.18 -10.02 6.11
N ASN A 40 -10.19 -10.29 4.80
CA ASN A 40 -8.99 -10.38 3.98
C ASN A 40 -8.61 -9.04 3.32
N LEU A 41 -8.56 -7.97 4.10
CA LEU A 41 -8.14 -6.64 3.64
C LEU A 41 -6.61 -6.52 3.55
N TYR A 42 -6.12 -6.17 2.37
CA TYR A 42 -4.74 -5.82 2.09
C TYR A 42 -4.64 -4.33 1.75
N VAL A 43 -3.62 -3.64 2.25
CA VAL A 43 -3.29 -2.27 1.83
C VAL A 43 -1.99 -2.30 1.06
N SER A 44 -1.96 -1.63 -0.08
CA SER A 44 -0.76 -1.55 -0.92
C SER A 44 -0.36 -0.11 -1.17
N TYR A 45 0.94 0.14 -1.09
CA TYR A 45 1.56 1.40 -1.46
C TYR A 45 2.37 1.21 -2.73
N GLY A 46 2.28 2.18 -3.63
CA GLY A 46 2.91 2.14 -4.94
C GLY A 46 2.79 3.47 -5.66
N VAL A 47 3.60 3.63 -6.70
CA VAL A 47 3.61 4.81 -7.58
C VAL A 47 3.59 4.32 -9.02
N THR A 48 3.12 5.15 -9.95
CA THR A 48 2.98 4.78 -11.37
C THR A 48 4.29 4.29 -11.98
N GLU A 49 5.41 4.88 -11.56
CA GLU A 49 6.75 4.63 -12.07
C GLU A 49 7.30 3.26 -11.69
N ILE A 50 6.79 2.63 -10.63
CA ILE A 50 7.31 1.38 -10.06
C ILE A 50 6.23 0.28 -10.03
N GLY A 51 4.96 0.67 -9.95
CA GLY A 51 3.88 -0.23 -9.55
C GLY A 51 3.79 -0.34 -8.03
N VAL A 52 3.49 -1.53 -7.53
CA VAL A 52 3.34 -1.79 -6.09
C VAL A 52 4.71 -1.93 -5.43
N ILE A 53 4.98 -1.10 -4.43
CA ILE A 53 6.23 -1.09 -3.65
C ILE A 53 6.11 -1.96 -2.40
N ALA A 54 5.01 -1.81 -1.66
CA ALA A 54 4.79 -2.51 -0.40
C ALA A 54 3.34 -2.97 -0.24
N ILE A 55 3.16 -4.08 0.48
CA ILE A 55 1.83 -4.63 0.81
C ILE A 55 1.76 -4.98 2.29
N ALA A 56 0.72 -4.48 2.96
CA ALA A 56 0.33 -4.86 4.31
C ALA A 56 -0.77 -5.94 4.26
N PRO A 57 -0.56 -7.10 4.91
CA PRO A 57 -1.56 -8.15 5.03
C PRO A 57 -2.60 -7.84 6.12
N PRO A 58 -3.72 -8.59 6.17
CA PRO A 58 -4.81 -8.34 7.10
C PRO A 58 -4.41 -8.27 8.57
N LYS A 59 -3.54 -9.19 9.03
CA LYS A 59 -3.07 -9.22 10.41
C LYS A 59 -2.39 -7.90 10.80
N THR A 60 -1.60 -7.35 9.90
CA THR A 60 -0.90 -6.09 10.10
C THR A 60 -1.86 -4.91 10.17
N MET A 61 -2.91 -4.90 9.37
CA MET A 61 -3.91 -3.83 9.39
C MET A 61 -4.70 -3.77 10.71
N LEU A 62 -4.78 -4.89 11.44
CA LEU A 62 -5.39 -4.94 12.77
C LEU A 62 -4.45 -4.42 13.87
N GLU A 63 -3.16 -4.72 13.75
CA GLU A 63 -2.14 -4.44 14.79
C GLU A 63 -1.47 -3.07 14.64
N ARG A 64 -1.25 -2.62 13.39
CA ARG A 64 -0.45 -1.43 13.06
C ARG A 64 -1.01 -0.72 11.84
N SER A 65 -1.86 0.26 12.11
CA SER A 65 -2.65 0.94 11.08
C SER A 65 -1.86 2.02 10.31
N GLU A 66 -0.65 2.36 10.77
CA GLU A 66 0.23 3.39 10.21
C GLU A 66 1.25 2.86 9.21
N ILE A 67 1.35 1.54 9.00
CA ILE A 67 2.33 0.95 8.09
C ILE A 67 1.70 0.52 6.77
N VAL A 68 2.47 0.66 5.69
CA VAL A 68 2.09 0.21 4.34
C VAL A 68 2.57 -1.21 4.04
N GLY A 69 3.14 -1.88 5.04
CA GLY A 69 3.55 -3.27 5.00
C GLY A 69 5.01 -3.48 4.62
N TRP A 70 5.28 -4.58 3.92
CA TRP A 70 6.63 -4.99 3.56
C TRP A 70 6.93 -4.75 2.09
N ILE A 71 8.18 -4.42 1.82
CA ILE A 71 8.69 -4.18 0.47
C ILE A 71 8.70 -5.49 -0.30
N GLY A 72 8.32 -5.43 -1.57
CA GLY A 72 8.36 -6.57 -2.49
C GLY A 72 9.78 -7.15 -2.64
N GLN A 73 9.87 -8.46 -2.87
CA GLN A 73 11.16 -9.17 -2.92
C GLN A 73 12.13 -8.63 -3.98
N ASP A 74 11.61 -8.11 -5.10
CA ASP A 74 12.39 -7.58 -6.22
C ASP A 74 12.56 -6.04 -6.17
N ILE A 75 12.36 -5.45 -5.00
CA ILE A 75 12.43 -4.00 -4.79
C ILE A 75 13.48 -3.71 -3.73
N GLU A 76 14.47 -2.92 -4.14
CA GLU A 76 15.40 -2.32 -3.21
C GLU A 76 14.86 -0.95 -2.80
N ALA A 77 14.85 -0.67 -1.51
CA ALA A 77 14.47 0.64 -1.01
C ALA A 77 15.32 1.07 0.17
N GLU A 78 15.49 2.38 0.27
CA GLU A 78 16.20 3.02 1.37
C GLU A 78 15.63 4.40 1.63
N ILE A 79 15.83 4.88 2.85
CA ILE A 79 15.51 6.25 3.23
C ILE A 79 16.78 7.09 3.06
N VAL A 80 16.67 8.23 2.39
CA VAL A 80 17.78 9.15 2.15
C VAL A 80 17.49 10.56 2.65
N ASP A 81 18.54 11.32 2.93
CA ASP A 81 18.45 12.77 3.15
C ASP A 81 18.49 13.57 1.84
N GLU A 82 18.43 14.90 1.94
CA GLU A 82 18.51 15.83 0.81
C GLU A 82 19.82 15.71 0.01
N GLY A 83 20.89 15.22 0.63
CA GLY A 83 22.17 14.94 -0.04
C GLY A 83 22.23 13.57 -0.72
N GLY A 84 21.16 12.76 -0.60
CA GLY A 84 21.09 11.41 -1.16
C GLY A 84 21.81 10.34 -0.35
N HIS A 85 22.22 10.65 0.89
CA HIS A 85 22.89 9.70 1.78
C HIS A 85 21.86 8.86 2.54
N LYS A 86 22.14 7.56 2.63
CA LYS A 86 21.29 6.60 3.34
C LYS A 86 21.21 6.93 4.84
N GLN A 87 19.99 6.92 5.36
CA GLN A 87 19.69 7.17 6.75
C GLN A 87 19.61 5.88 7.58
N ALA A 88 19.81 6.03 8.89
CA ALA A 88 19.59 4.97 9.87
C ALA A 88 18.10 4.61 9.98
N SER A 89 17.81 3.37 10.41
CA SER A 89 16.44 2.92 10.62
C SER A 89 15.72 3.80 11.65
N GLY A 90 14.49 4.21 11.33
CA GLY A 90 13.66 5.06 12.18
C GLY A 90 13.83 6.56 11.96
N THR A 91 14.84 6.99 11.19
CA THR A 91 15.00 8.39 10.78
C THR A 91 14.14 8.69 9.54
N PRO A 92 13.24 9.69 9.58
CA PRO A 92 12.47 10.10 8.41
C PRO A 92 13.35 10.66 7.29
N GLY A 93 12.91 10.50 6.04
CA GLY A 93 13.60 11.01 4.85
C GLY A 93 12.85 10.63 3.57
N GLU A 94 13.47 10.86 2.42
CA GLU A 94 12.91 10.50 1.12
C GLU A 94 13.07 9.00 0.84
N LEU A 95 12.02 8.36 0.32
CA LEU A 95 12.05 6.96 -0.08
C LEU A 95 12.68 6.82 -1.47
N ARG A 96 13.91 6.32 -1.55
CA ARG A 96 14.57 5.95 -2.81
C ARG A 96 14.33 4.48 -3.10
N VAL A 97 13.86 4.17 -4.30
CA VAL A 97 13.49 2.81 -4.73
C VAL A 97 14.12 2.42 -6.07
N ARG A 98 14.50 1.15 -6.19
CA ARG A 98 14.96 0.52 -7.43
C ARG A 98 14.25 -0.80 -7.64
N SER A 99 13.75 -1.02 -8.86
CA SER A 99 13.14 -2.29 -9.27
C SER A 99 13.41 -2.55 -10.75
N SER A 100 13.49 -3.82 -11.14
CA SER A 100 13.62 -4.22 -12.54
C SER A 100 12.41 -3.82 -13.40
N GLY A 101 11.23 -3.66 -12.78
CA GLY A 101 10.00 -3.25 -13.44
C GLY A 101 9.79 -1.74 -13.54
N MET A 102 10.75 -0.92 -13.11
CA MET A 102 10.56 0.54 -13.08
C MET A 102 10.52 1.15 -14.48
N VAL A 103 9.68 2.17 -14.65
CA VAL A 103 9.64 2.99 -15.85
C VAL A 103 10.98 3.68 -16.03
N VAL A 104 11.68 3.34 -17.11
CA VAL A 104 13.00 3.91 -17.43
C VAL A 104 12.91 5.27 -18.12
N ARG A 105 11.71 5.65 -18.58
CA ARG A 105 11.50 6.86 -19.38
C ARG A 105 10.03 7.29 -19.41
N HIS A 106 9.77 8.57 -19.11
CA HIS A 106 8.51 9.23 -19.45
C HIS A 106 8.59 9.83 -20.86
N GLY A 107 7.50 9.77 -21.62
CA GLY A 107 7.48 9.84 -23.09
C GLY A 107 8.36 10.88 -23.79
N ARG A 108 8.79 10.58 -25.02
CA ARG A 108 9.38 11.55 -25.96
C ARG A 108 8.29 11.95 -26.96
N ARG A 109 7.75 13.17 -26.90
CA ARG A 109 6.93 13.68 -28.01
C ARG A 109 7.84 13.83 -29.22
N VAL A 110 7.63 12.99 -30.24
CA VAL A 110 8.12 13.23 -31.59
C VAL A 110 7.00 14.01 -32.28
N CYS A 111 7.14 15.33 -32.36
CA CYS A 111 6.36 16.10 -33.33
C CYS A 111 6.88 15.68 -34.71
N ARG A 112 6.01 15.06 -35.51
CA ARG A 112 6.14 15.00 -36.96
C ARG A 112 5.33 16.14 -37.57
#